data_AF-A0A1G8WUK1-F1
#
_entry.id   AF-A0A1G8WUK1-F1
#
_cell.length_a   1.000
_cell.length_b   1.000
_cell.length_c   1.000
_cell.angle_alpha   90.00
_cell.angle_beta   90.00
_cell.angle_gamma   90.00
#
_symmetry.space_group_name_H-M   'P 1'
#
loop_
_entity.id
_entity.type
_entity.pdbx_description
1 polymer ?
#
loop_
_entity_poly.entity_id
_entity_poly.type
_entity_poly.pdbx_seq_one_letter_code
_entity_poly.pdbx_strand_id
1 'polypeptide(L)' 'MTGDCTWRKSSYSGGDAIDDDCVEVAFAQVVRVRDSKNTAGPELKFSVEAWQGFIEAR' A
#
# COMPACT_ATOMS: atom_id res chain seq x y z
N MET A 1 7.90 18.97 -0.49
CA MET A 1 6.42 19.01 -0.51
C MET A 1 5.95 17.74 -1.21
N THR A 2 5.89 16.63 -0.47
CA THR A 2 5.49 15.34 -1.03
C THR A 2 4.00 15.44 -1.33
N GLY A 3 3.65 15.53 -2.62
CA GLY A 3 2.27 15.68 -3.06
C GLY A 3 1.35 14.68 -2.37
N ASP A 4 0.24 15.19 -1.88
CA ASP A 4 -0.75 14.57 -1.01
C ASP A 4 -1.21 13.21 -1.55
N CYS A 5 -0.45 12.15 -1.26
CA CYS A 5 -0.85 10.78 -1.56
C CYS A 5 -1.87 10.37 -0.50
N THR A 6 -3.13 10.23 -0.90
CA THR A 6 -4.17 9.70 -0.03
C THR A 6 -3.93 8.21 0.20
N TRP A 7 -3.28 7.89 1.31
CA TRP A 7 -3.03 6.52 1.76
C TRP A 7 -4.32 5.87 2.26
N ARG A 8 -4.56 4.63 1.83
CA ARG A 8 -5.63 3.77 2.33
C ARG A 8 -5.02 2.54 2.97
N LYS A 9 -5.35 2.30 4.23
CA LYS A 9 -4.98 1.09 4.95
C LYS A 9 -5.85 -0.08 4.51
N SER A 10 -5.29 -1.27 4.43
CA SER A 10 -6.04 -2.49 4.13
C SER A 10 -7.05 -2.80 5.24
N SER A 11 -8.25 -3.27 4.88
CA SER A 11 -9.24 -3.74 5.85
C SER A 11 -8.83 -5.04 6.56
N TYR A 12 -7.77 -5.69 6.10
CA TYR A 12 -7.15 -6.84 6.78
C TYR A 12 -6.18 -6.42 7.89
N SER A 13 -5.82 -5.13 7.95
CA SER A 13 -4.93 -4.54 8.96
C SER A 13 -5.71 -4.12 10.23
N GLY A 14 -6.59 -4.99 10.72
CA GLY A 14 -7.32 -4.79 11.96
C GLY A 14 -8.15 -6.00 12.37
N GLY A 15 -7.50 -7.03 12.93
CA GLY A 15 -8.15 -8.14 13.64
C GLY A 15 -7.36 -8.54 14.88
N ASP A 16 -7.96 -9.32 15.79
CA ASP A 16 -7.38 -9.86 17.06
C ASP A 16 -6.06 -10.66 16.94
N ALA A 17 -5.37 -10.61 15.80
CA ALA A 17 -4.05 -11.17 15.62
C ALA A 17 -2.99 -10.23 16.23
N ILE A 18 -2.15 -10.79 17.10
CA ILE A 18 -0.97 -10.15 17.72
C ILE A 18 0.02 -9.56 16.69
N ASP A 19 -0.07 -9.99 15.42
CA ASP A 19 0.71 -9.47 14.31
C ASP A 19 -0.20 -9.10 13.13
N ASP A 20 -0.58 -7.82 13.11
CA ASP A 20 -1.41 -7.23 12.07
C ASP A 20 -0.58 -7.00 10.79
N ASP A 21 -0.94 -7.66 9.68
CA ASP A 21 -0.30 -7.51 8.37
C ASP A 21 -0.66 -6.13 7.81
N CYS A 22 0.25 -5.18 7.99
CA CYS A 22 -0.04 -3.76 8.05
C CYS A 22 0.38 -3.10 6.72
N VAL A 23 -0.47 -3.11 5.69
CA VAL A 23 -0.14 -2.52 4.39
C VAL A 23 -1.02 -1.31 4.08
N GLU A 24 -0.40 -0.24 3.57
CA GLU A 24 -1.08 0.95 3.04
C GLU A 24 -0.80 1.10 1.55
N VAL A 25 -1.83 1.49 0.79
CA VAL A 25 -1.74 1.75 -0.64
C VAL A 25 -2.18 3.17 -0.94
N ALA A 26 -1.43 3.89 -1.78
CA ALA A 26 -1.82 5.18 -2.33
C ALA A 26 -1.91 5.11 -3.85
N PHE A 27 -3.03 5.60 -4.37
CA PHE A 27 -3.28 5.71 -5.80
C PHE A 27 -3.00 7.14 -6.24
N ALA A 28 -1.89 7.35 -6.96
CA ALA A 28 -1.50 8.63 -7.56
C ALA A 28 -1.06 8.41 -9.01
N GLN A 29 -0.07 9.15 -9.52
CA GLN A 29 0.53 8.88 -10.85
C GLN A 29 1.15 7.48 -10.96
N VAL A 30 1.60 6.94 -9.83
CA VAL A 30 2.04 5.55 -9.65
C VAL A 30 1.35 4.98 -8.42
N VAL A 31 1.09 3.68 -8.39
CA VAL A 31 0.57 3.01 -7.21
C VAL A 31 1.72 2.83 -6.23
N ARG A 32 1.56 3.31 -5.00
CA ARG A 32 2.57 3.19 -3.94
C ARG A 32 2.05 2.23 -2.88
N VAL A 33 2.92 1.33 -2.44
CA VAL A 33 2.63 0.38 -1.38
C VAL A 33 3.72 0.51 -0.32
N ARG A 34 3.32 0.62 0.94
CA ARG A 34 4.25 0.67 2.06
C ARG A 34 3.73 -0.13 3.23
N ASP A 35 4.66 -0.46 4.12
CA ASP A 35 4.34 -1.00 5.44
C ASP A 35 3.80 0.11 6.34
N SER A 36 2.62 -0.11 6.92
CA SER A 36 1.94 0.82 7.81
C SER A 36 2.69 0.99 9.13
N LYS A 37 3.50 0.01 9.55
CA LYS A 37 4.30 0.06 10.78
C LYS A 37 5.61 0.84 10.57
N ASN A 38 6.05 1.01 9.33
CA ASN A 38 7.27 1.70 8.92
C ASN A 38 7.00 2.73 7.82
N THR A 39 6.22 3.76 8.15
CA THR A 39 5.82 4.81 7.20
C THR A 39 6.98 5.67 6.68
N ALA A 40 8.13 5.67 7.37
CA ALA A 40 9.37 6.31 6.94
C ALA A 40 10.32 5.38 6.15
N GLY A 41 9.94 4.11 6.02
CA GLY A 41 10.69 3.09 5.29
C GLY A 41 10.55 3.20 3.76
N PRO A 42 11.19 2.26 3.03
CA PRO A 42 11.09 2.21 1.58
C PRO A 42 9.66 1.90 1.10
N GLU A 43 9.26 2.57 0.02
CA GLU A 43 7.97 2.37 -0.64
C GLU A 43 8.16 1.56 -1.94
N LEU A 44 7.29 0.58 -2.18
CA LEU A 44 7.17 -0.06 -3.49
C LEU A 44 6.35 0.83 -4.41
N LYS A 45 6.75 0.95 -5.67
CA LYS A 45 6.10 1.79 -6.68
C LYS A 45 5.81 0.96 -7.92
N PHE A 46 4.55 0.97 -8.35
CA PHE A 46 4.07 0.24 -9.52
C PHE A 46 3.44 1.21 -10.51
N SER A 47 3.61 0.94 -11.81
CA SER A 47 2.71 1.51 -12.82
C SER A 47 1.29 0.98 -12.60
N VAL A 48 0.30 1.68 -13.12
CA VAL A 48 -1.11 1.26 -13.02
C VAL A 48 -1.31 -0.11 -13.67
N GLU A 49 -0.72 -0.34 -14.85
CA GLU A 49 -0.77 -1.61 -15.57
C GLU A 49 -0.16 -2.77 -14.78
N ALA A 50 1.01 -2.56 -14.14
CA ALA A 50 1.65 -3.60 -13.35
C ALA A 50 0.85 -3.92 -12.08
N TRP A 51 0.22 -2.91 -11.47
CA TRP A 51 -0.65 -3.09 -10.32
C TRP A 51 -1.93 -3.87 -10.67
N GLN A 52 -2.53 -3.60 -11.83
CA GLN A 52 -3.69 -4.36 -12.33
C GLN A 52 -3.32 -5.82 -12.57
N GLY A 53 -2.22 -6.07 -13.31
CA GLY A 53 -1.74 -7.43 -13.54
C GLY A 53 -1.42 -8.18 -12.25
N PHE A 54 -0.87 -7.49 -11.24
CA PHE A 54 -0.62 -8.06 -9.92
C PHE A 54 -1.92 -8.50 -9.20
N ILE A 55 -2.99 -7.70 -9.28
CA ILE A 55 -4.29 -8.04 -8.67
C ILE A 55 -4.98 -9.17 -9.42
N GLU A 56 -4.89 -9.18 -10.75
CA GLU A 56 -5.55 -10.17 -11.60
C GLU A 56 -4.88 -11.55 -11.54
N ALA A 57 -3.58 -11.61 -11.21
CA ALA A 57 -2.80 -12.84 -11.04
C ALA A 57 -3.12 -13.65 -9.76
N ARG A 58 -4.31 -13.44 -9.18
CA ARG A 58 -4.79 -14.09 -7.94
C ARG A 58 -4.86 -15.61 -8.03
#